data_AF-A0A963MV31-F1
#
_entry.id   AF-A0A963MV31-F1
#
_cell.length_a   1.000
_cell.length_b   1.000
_cell.length_c   1.000
_cell.angle_alpha   90.00
_cell.angle_beta   90.00
_cell.angle_gamma   90.00
#
_symmetry.space_group_name_H-M   'P 1'
#
loop_
_entity.id
_entity.type
_entity.pdbx_description
1 polymer ?
#
loop_
_entity_poly.entity_id
_entity_poly.type
_entity_poly.pdbx_seq_one_letter_code
_entity_poly.pdbx_strand_id
1 'polypeptide(L)'
;VSERLVSPAARFAVEAYVNFARQRPWQDAVASSLTELFAPHIHQQRLDTWPDKYPWIETGGLQYFRNRLTQARRDVAHGLRFTLDYFGQNRALQQRALDILQFKLDVLWSLADAIMLQSCEIEIGGTKA
;
A
#
# COMPACT_ATOMS: atom_id res chain seq x y z
N VAL A 1 -17.52 8.88 -9.63
CA VAL A 1 -16.25 9.65 -9.61
C VAL A 1 -15.62 9.53 -10.99
N SER A 2 -15.07 10.61 -11.57
CA SER A 2 -14.74 10.64 -13.01
C SER A 2 -13.40 9.97 -13.38
N GLU A 3 -12.53 9.63 -12.44
CA GLU A 3 -11.20 9.01 -12.61
C GLU A 3 -10.24 9.62 -13.67
N ARG A 4 -10.59 10.77 -14.26
CA ARG A 4 -9.86 11.42 -15.37
C ARG A 4 -8.41 11.77 -15.04
N LEU A 5 -8.08 11.96 -13.77
CA LEU A 5 -6.73 12.31 -13.30
C LEU A 5 -5.87 11.09 -12.94
N VAL A 6 -6.46 9.89 -12.91
CA VAL A 6 -5.74 8.66 -12.55
C VAL A 6 -4.95 8.19 -13.77
N SER A 7 -3.62 8.18 -13.68
CA SER A 7 -2.79 7.67 -14.77
C SER A 7 -3.08 6.19 -15.05
N PRO A 8 -2.89 5.73 -16.31
CA PRO A 8 -3.06 4.31 -16.65
C PRO A 8 -2.20 3.38 -15.79
N ALA A 9 -0.95 3.76 -15.50
CA ALA A 9 -0.05 2.96 -14.66
C ALA A 9 -0.56 2.84 -13.20
N ALA A 10 -1.05 3.93 -12.61
CA ALA A 10 -1.66 3.89 -11.28
C ALA A 10 -2.90 2.99 -11.26
N ARG A 11 -3.75 3.09 -12.29
CA ARG A 11 -4.93 2.22 -12.46
C ARG A 11 -4.52 0.75 -12.52
N PHE A 12 -3.55 0.40 -13.36
CA PHE A 12 -3.11 -1.00 -13.50
C PHE A 12 -2.51 -1.57 -12.22
N ALA A 13 -1.73 -0.79 -11.47
CA ALA A 13 -1.20 -1.22 -10.18
C ALA A 13 -2.33 -1.59 -9.19
N VAL A 14 -3.35 -0.73 -9.07
CA VAL A 14 -4.48 -0.97 -8.17
C VAL A 14 -5.39 -2.11 -8.69
N GLU A 15 -5.63 -2.18 -10.00
CA GLU A 15 -6.40 -3.26 -10.62
C GLU A 15 -5.71 -4.62 -10.45
N ALA A 16 -4.38 -4.69 -10.50
CA ALA A 16 -3.63 -5.90 -10.20
C ALA A 16 -3.95 -6.41 -8.79
N TYR A 17 -4.06 -5.50 -7.81
CA TYR A 17 -4.41 -5.88 -6.45
C TYR A 17 -5.86 -6.39 -6.33
N VAL A 18 -6.81 -5.72 -6.99
CA VAL A 18 -8.22 -6.16 -7.02
C VAL A 18 -8.35 -7.52 -7.70
N ASN A 19 -7.67 -7.72 -8.83
CA ASN A 19 -7.70 -8.98 -9.57
C ASN A 19 -7.04 -10.11 -8.79
N PHE A 20 -5.94 -9.84 -8.08
CA PHE A 20 -5.31 -10.79 -7.17
C PHE A 20 -6.33 -11.28 -6.12
N ALA A 21 -7.02 -10.37 -5.43
CA ALA A 21 -8.02 -10.74 -4.42
C ALA A 21 -9.23 -11.49 -5.01
N ARG A 22 -9.59 -11.21 -6.27
CA ARG A 22 -10.68 -11.89 -6.98
C ARG A 22 -10.34 -13.31 -7.42
N GLN A 23 -9.09 -13.56 -7.78
CA GLN A 23 -8.67 -14.80 -8.46
C GLN A 23 -7.90 -15.77 -7.56
N ARG A 24 -7.25 -15.28 -6.50
CA ARG A 24 -6.48 -16.11 -5.58
C ARG A 24 -7.35 -16.65 -4.44
N PRO A 25 -6.93 -17.74 -3.77
CA PRO A 25 -7.57 -18.18 -2.54
C PRO A 25 -7.73 -17.02 -1.55
N TRP A 26 -8.84 -16.98 -0.83
CA TRP A 26 -9.15 -15.86 0.07
C TRP A 26 -8.08 -15.67 1.16
N GLN A 27 -7.36 -16.73 1.54
CA GLN A 27 -6.24 -16.68 2.49
C GLN A 27 -5.09 -15.83 1.97
N ASP A 28 -4.78 -15.94 0.67
CA ASP A 28 -3.76 -15.13 0.02
C ASP A 28 -4.19 -13.65 0.00
N ALA A 29 -5.48 -13.40 -0.26
CA ALA A 29 -6.05 -12.05 -0.21
C ALA A 29 -5.94 -11.46 1.21
N VAL A 30 -6.19 -12.23 2.27
CA VAL A 30 -5.98 -11.77 3.64
C VAL A 30 -4.50 -11.48 3.91
N ALA A 31 -3.59 -12.38 3.56
CA ALA A 31 -2.15 -12.17 3.75
C ALA A 31 -1.62 -10.91 3.05
N SER A 32 -2.16 -10.58 1.87
CA SER A 32 -1.80 -9.38 1.12
C SER A 32 -2.17 -8.06 1.80
N SER A 33 -3.05 -8.09 2.82
CA SER A 33 -3.41 -6.88 3.59
C SER A 33 -2.33 -6.47 4.59
N LEU A 34 -1.38 -7.35 4.92
CA LEU A 34 -0.43 -7.17 6.02
C LEU A 34 0.56 -6.01 5.87
N THR A 35 0.61 -5.34 4.72
CA THR A 35 1.24 -4.01 4.62
C THR A 35 0.65 -2.99 5.60
N GLU A 36 -0.56 -3.22 6.11
CA GLU A 36 -1.16 -2.43 7.18
C GLU A 36 -0.37 -2.44 8.50
N LEU A 37 0.54 -3.40 8.70
CA LEU A 37 1.51 -3.36 9.81
C LEU A 37 2.38 -2.10 9.76
N PHE A 38 2.62 -1.56 8.57
CA PHE A 38 3.48 -0.40 8.34
C PHE A 38 2.71 0.92 8.19
N ALA A 39 1.39 0.84 7.93
CA ALA A 39 0.56 2.01 7.65
C ALA A 39 0.51 3.06 8.77
N PRO A 40 0.46 2.70 10.08
CA PRO A 40 0.44 3.70 11.14
C PRO A 40 1.66 4.63 11.13
N HIS A 41 2.85 4.10 10.81
CA HIS A 41 4.07 4.88 10.80
C HIS A 41 4.03 5.99 9.74
N ILE A 42 3.68 5.66 8.50
CA ILE A 42 3.60 6.64 7.42
C ILE A 42 2.45 7.64 7.62
N HIS A 43 1.34 7.23 8.24
CA HIS A 43 0.26 8.15 8.60
C HIS A 43 0.69 9.14 9.69
N GLN A 44 1.40 8.68 10.71
CA GLN A 44 1.94 9.55 11.76
C GLN A 44 2.95 10.55 11.19
N GLN A 45 3.88 10.08 10.34
CA GLN A 45 4.84 10.96 9.67
C GLN A 45 4.17 12.11 8.91
N ARG A 46 3.05 11.86 8.21
CA ARG A 46 2.30 12.93 7.51
C ARG A 46 1.67 13.91 8.48
N LEU A 47 1.07 13.42 9.58
CA LEU A 47 0.47 14.27 10.60
C LEU A 47 1.49 15.17 11.29
N ASP A 48 2.71 14.67 11.49
CA ASP A 48 3.78 15.41 12.17
C ASP A 48 4.46 16.44 11.25
N THR A 49 4.50 16.18 9.93
CA THR A 49 5.34 16.99 9.01
C THR A 49 4.55 17.90 8.07
N TRP A 50 3.34 17.50 7.65
CA TRP A 50 2.59 18.26 6.64
C TRP A 50 2.14 19.64 7.09
N PRO A 51 1.69 19.86 8.35
CA PRO A 51 1.32 21.21 8.81
C PRO A 51 2.45 22.23 8.65
N ASP A 52 3.70 21.81 8.86
CA ASP A 52 4.87 22.70 8.75
C ASP A 52 5.35 22.84 7.30
N LYS A 53 5.36 21.74 6.53
CA LYS A 53 5.88 21.74 5.14
C LYS A 53 4.89 22.27 4.11
N TYR A 54 3.59 22.10 4.37
CA TYR A 54 2.50 22.43 3.47
C TYR A 54 1.36 23.13 4.24
N PRO A 55 1.62 24.33 4.82
CA PRO A 55 0.67 25.01 5.73
C PRO A 55 -0.65 25.43 5.06
N TRP A 56 -0.72 25.38 3.73
CA TRP A 56 -1.92 25.64 2.94
C TRP A 56 -2.91 24.47 2.93
N ILE A 57 -2.53 23.28 3.42
CA ILE A 57 -3.44 22.14 3.55
C ILE A 57 -4.36 22.36 4.76
N GLU A 58 -5.67 22.36 4.52
CA GLU A 58 -6.66 22.47 5.60
C GLU A 58 -6.58 21.29 6.59
N THR A 59 -6.68 21.58 7.88
CA THR A 59 -6.57 20.58 8.95
C THR A 59 -7.62 19.47 8.87
N GLY A 60 -8.78 19.76 8.26
CA GLY A 60 -9.83 18.78 7.98
C GLY A 60 -9.38 17.68 7.00
N GLY A 61 -8.50 18.01 6.05
CA GLY A 61 -7.94 17.05 5.08
C GLY A 61 -7.06 15.97 5.72
N LEU A 62 -6.54 16.21 6.94
CA LEU A 62 -5.71 15.26 7.68
C LEU A 62 -6.52 14.24 8.49
N GLN A 63 -7.85 14.40 8.57
CA GLN A 63 -8.69 13.54 9.41
C GLN A 63 -8.61 12.06 9.02
N TYR A 64 -8.46 11.77 7.72
CA TYR A 64 -8.28 10.41 7.24
C TYR A 64 -7.08 9.71 7.90
N PHE A 65 -5.92 10.38 7.98
CA PHE A 65 -4.72 9.80 8.60
C PHE A 65 -4.92 9.55 10.10
N ARG A 66 -5.58 10.49 10.82
CA ARG A 66 -5.90 10.32 12.25
C ARG A 66 -6.77 9.09 12.49
N ASN A 67 -7.82 8.90 11.68
CA ASN A 67 -8.72 7.76 11.80
C ASN A 67 -7.99 6.43 11.56
N ARG A 68 -7.08 6.38 10.58
CA ARG A 68 -6.35 5.16 10.22
C ARG A 68 -5.37 4.69 11.30
N LEU A 69 -4.86 5.59 12.17
CA LEU A 69 -4.00 5.20 13.29
C LEU A 69 -4.68 4.23 14.28
N THR A 70 -5.99 4.38 14.49
CA THR A 70 -6.75 3.52 15.41
C THR A 70 -7.37 2.31 14.71
N GLN A 71 -7.84 2.49 13.47
CA GLN A 71 -8.49 1.43 12.69
C GLN A 71 -7.50 0.34 12.25
N ALA A 72 -6.32 0.72 11.73
CA ALA A 72 -5.34 -0.24 11.20
C ALA A 72 -4.90 -1.29 12.23
N ARG A 73 -4.89 -0.94 13.53
CA ARG A 73 -4.48 -1.86 14.61
C ARG A 73 -5.41 -3.05 14.79
N ARG A 74 -6.72 -2.90 14.53
CA ARG A 74 -7.69 -3.98 14.73
C ARG A 74 -7.67 -4.96 13.57
N ASP A 75 -7.69 -4.43 12.34
CA ASP A 75 -7.75 -5.23 11.12
C ASP A 75 -6.46 -6.05 10.95
N VAL A 76 -5.32 -5.44 11.24
CA VAL A 76 -4.02 -6.11 11.12
C VAL A 76 -3.79 -7.20 12.16
N ALA A 77 -4.33 -7.05 13.38
CA ALA A 77 -4.16 -8.07 14.42
C ALA A 77 -4.87 -9.37 14.03
N HIS A 78 -6.07 -9.26 13.46
CA HIS A 78 -6.81 -10.42 12.97
C HIS A 78 -6.13 -11.04 11.75
N GLY A 79 -5.75 -10.22 10.76
CA GLY A 79 -5.05 -10.68 9.56
C GLY A 79 -3.72 -11.37 9.90
N LEU A 80 -2.92 -10.79 10.80
CA LEU A 80 -1.63 -11.35 11.20
C LEU A 80 -1.78 -12.69 11.89
N ARG A 81 -2.71 -12.80 12.85
CA ARG A 81 -2.97 -14.07 13.53
C ARG A 81 -3.36 -15.15 12.51
N PHE A 82 -4.32 -14.85 11.64
CA PHE A 82 -4.73 -15.79 10.61
C PHE A 82 -3.57 -16.20 9.68
N THR A 83 -2.77 -15.24 9.23
CA THR A 83 -1.64 -15.53 8.33
C THR A 83 -0.59 -16.40 9.01
N LEU A 84 -0.28 -16.14 10.28
CA LEU A 84 0.65 -16.99 11.05
C LEU A 84 0.09 -18.40 11.24
N ASP A 85 -1.19 -18.53 11.58
CA ASP A 85 -1.85 -19.82 11.76
C ASP A 85 -1.90 -20.63 10.46
N TYR A 86 -2.31 -20.02 9.34
CA TYR A 86 -2.47 -20.73 8.07
C TYR A 86 -1.15 -20.94 7.32
N PHE A 87 -0.33 -19.89 7.17
CA PHE A 87 0.90 -19.95 6.37
C PHE A 87 2.13 -20.39 7.18
N GLY A 88 2.08 -20.33 8.52
CA GLY A 88 3.20 -20.71 9.38
C GLY A 88 3.50 -22.21 9.42
N GLN A 89 2.61 -23.04 8.91
CA GLN A 89 2.63 -24.50 9.05
C GLN A 89 3.88 -25.18 8.46
N ASN A 90 4.46 -24.62 7.40
CA ASN A 90 5.70 -25.12 6.80
C ASN A 90 6.43 -24.04 6.00
N ARG A 91 7.68 -24.30 5.65
CA ARG A 91 8.54 -23.33 4.95
C ARG A 91 7.99 -22.88 3.59
N ALA A 92 7.34 -23.76 2.85
CA ALA A 92 6.79 -23.43 1.54
C ALA A 92 5.61 -22.44 1.65
N LEU A 93 4.73 -22.64 2.63
CA LEU A 93 3.63 -21.70 2.90
C LEU A 93 4.14 -20.36 3.45
N GLN A 94 5.15 -20.38 4.33
CA GLN A 94 5.77 -19.15 4.82
C GLN A 94 6.36 -18.34 3.66
N GLN A 95 7.08 -18.99 2.75
CA GLN A 95 7.65 -18.33 1.57
C GLN A 95 6.55 -17.75 0.69
N ARG A 96 5.45 -18.48 0.47
CA ARG A 96 4.29 -17.96 -0.26
C ARG A 96 3.72 -16.68 0.37
N ALA A 97 3.59 -16.62 1.70
CA ALA A 97 3.11 -15.42 2.37
C ALA A 97 4.05 -14.22 2.18
N LEU A 98 5.37 -14.45 2.20
CA LEU A 98 6.37 -13.43 1.92
C LEU A 98 6.28 -12.94 0.46
N ASP A 99 6.14 -13.85 -0.50
CA ASP A 99 6.00 -13.51 -1.92
C ASP A 99 4.72 -12.69 -2.19
N ILE A 100 3.62 -13.01 -1.49
CA ILE A 100 2.37 -12.25 -1.54
C ILE A 100 2.56 -10.84 -0.96
N LEU A 101 3.27 -10.72 0.15
CA LEU A 101 3.56 -9.43 0.75
C LEU A 101 4.48 -8.59 -0.14
N GLN A 102 5.46 -9.22 -0.79
CA GLN A 102 6.31 -8.59 -1.80
C GLN A 102 5.48 -8.06 -2.97
N PHE A 103 4.57 -8.87 -3.54
CA PHE A 103 3.65 -8.42 -4.57
C PHE A 103 2.85 -7.18 -4.15
N LYS A 104 2.36 -7.13 -2.90
CA LYS A 104 1.65 -5.95 -2.40
C LYS A 104 2.56 -4.72 -2.29
N LEU A 105 3.81 -4.89 -1.88
CA LEU A 105 4.80 -3.81 -1.85
C LEU A 105 5.07 -3.30 -3.28
N ASP A 106 5.22 -4.18 -4.25
CA ASP A 106 5.44 -3.82 -5.66
C ASP A 106 4.26 -3.02 -6.24
N VAL A 107 3.02 -3.35 -5.86
CA VAL A 107 1.82 -2.56 -6.22
C VAL A 107 1.91 -1.14 -5.66
N LEU A 108 2.24 -0.99 -4.38
CA LEU A 108 2.34 0.32 -3.73
C LEU A 108 3.48 1.15 -4.33
N TRP A 109 4.60 0.51 -4.65
CA TRP A 109 5.74 1.14 -5.28
C TRP A 109 5.42 1.60 -6.71
N SER A 110 4.80 0.73 -7.52
CA SER A 110 4.37 1.06 -8.89
C SER A 110 3.38 2.22 -8.91
N LEU A 111 2.49 2.32 -7.91
CA LEU A 111 1.60 3.46 -7.77
C LEU A 111 2.37 4.75 -7.47
N ALA A 112 3.38 4.71 -6.61
CA ALA A 112 4.23 5.86 -6.32
C ALA A 112 5.03 6.30 -7.56
N ASP A 113 5.62 5.35 -8.29
CA ASP A 113 6.34 5.62 -9.55
C ASP A 113 5.41 6.27 -10.59
N ALA A 114 4.19 5.77 -10.72
CA ALA A 114 3.19 6.32 -11.64
C ALA A 114 2.82 7.78 -11.29
N ILE A 115 2.69 8.10 -10.00
CA ILE A 115 2.41 9.47 -9.54
C ILE A 115 3.62 10.36 -9.79
N MET A 116 4.83 9.88 -9.49
CA MET A 116 6.08 10.62 -9.70
C MET A 116 6.26 10.97 -11.18
N LEU A 117 6.15 10.00 -12.08
CA LEU A 117 6.26 10.20 -13.53
C LEU A 117 5.21 11.17 -14.09
N GLN A 118 4.00 11.18 -13.51
CA GLN A 118 2.91 12.07 -13.94
C GLN A 118 3.07 13.50 -13.43
N SER A 119 3.70 13.69 -12.26
CA SER A 119 3.61 14.95 -11.50
C SER A 119 4.94 15.70 -11.36
N CYS A 120 6.06 15.05 -11.66
CA CYS A 120 7.40 15.61 -11.53
C CYS A 120 8.06 15.76 -12.90
N GLU A 121 8.90 16.78 -13.05
CA GLU A 121 9.89 16.81 -14.13
C GLU A 121 11.03 15.85 -13.78
N ILE A 122 11.39 14.98 -14.72
CA ILE A 122 12.37 13.91 -14.51
C ILE A 122 13.45 13.99 -15.59
N GLU A 123 14.71 14.07 -15.16
CA GLU A 123 15.87 13.89 -16.03
C GLU A 123 16.37 12.45 -15.92
N ILE A 124 16.45 11.75 -17.05
CA ILE A 124 17.03 10.40 -17.12
C ILE A 124 18.49 10.52 -17.54
N GLY A 125 19.39 10.41 -16.57
CA GLY A 125 20.83 10.37 -16.80
C GLY A 125 21.38 8.97 -17.06
N GLY A 126 22.52 8.88 -17.75
CA GLY A 126 23.27 7.66 -17.97
C GLY A 126 22.92 6.90 -19.26
N THR A 127 23.77 5.92 -19.61
CA THR A 127 23.50 5.00 -20.73
C THR A 127 22.41 4.02 -20.34
N LYS A 128 21.36 3.88 -21.17
CA LYS A 128 20.41 2.78 -21.01
C LYS A 128 21.16 1.45 -21.11
N ALA A 129 20.96 0.59 -20.12
CA ALA A 129 21.47 -0.78 -20.10
C ALA A 129 20.77 -1.64 -21.16
#